data_AF-A0A3N2QDH0-F1
#
_entry.id   AF-A0A3N2QDH0-F1
#
_cell.length_a   1.000
_cell.length_b   1.000
_cell.length_c   1.000
_cell.angle_alpha   90.00
_cell.angle_beta   90.00
_cell.angle_gamma   90.00
#
_symmetry.space_group_name_H-M   'P 1'
#
loop_
_entity.id
_entity.type
_entity.pdbx_description
1 polymer ?
#
loop_
_entity_poly.entity_id
_entity_poly.type
_entity_poly.pdbx_seq_one_letter_code
_entity_poly.pdbx_strand_id
1 'polypeptide(L)'
;MYDYNTARSPLILKEYGRNIQKIMEQLENIDDKNVRTQKAHIMVKLMEIVNPNAELLQKRWDDLFILSNYQLDIDSPIPKPVKSINSQQHYMHRLPMEQIKYKYYGRHMELLIKKISTLSSPKEQEQMLIAAGKLMRRFSSIWNNDYISNERIMEDIKRMLPNDTVLDLEVIRTLPDDGANNGQRSKARYPSKSICTTSTK
;
A
#
# COMPACT_ATOMS: atom_id res chain seq x y z
N MET A 1 4.90 -26.94 -14.06
CA MET A 1 4.07 -25.74 -14.27
C MET A 1 4.06 -24.95 -12.97
N TYR A 2 4.37 -23.64 -13.01
CA TYR A 2 4.48 -22.82 -11.80
C TYR A 2 3.09 -22.43 -11.28
N ASP A 3 2.88 -22.55 -9.96
CA ASP A 3 1.59 -22.29 -9.33
C ASP A 3 1.54 -20.87 -8.72
N TYR A 4 1.12 -19.90 -9.53
CA TYR A 4 1.04 -18.48 -9.15
C TYR A 4 -0.24 -18.14 -8.39
N ASN A 5 -0.11 -17.28 -7.38
CA ASN A 5 -1.23 -16.79 -6.57
C ASN A 5 -2.34 -16.08 -7.37
N THR A 6 -2.01 -15.53 -8.55
CA THR A 6 -2.94 -14.83 -9.45
C THR A 6 -3.82 -15.77 -10.28
N ALA A 7 -3.42 -17.04 -10.43
CA ALA A 7 -4.17 -18.05 -11.17
C ALA A 7 -5.09 -18.90 -10.27
N ARG A 8 -5.00 -18.74 -8.94
CA ARG A 8 -5.78 -19.51 -7.95
C ARG A 8 -7.13 -18.86 -7.66
N SER A 9 -8.01 -19.61 -7.02
CA SER A 9 -9.29 -19.10 -6.49
C SER A 9 -9.08 -17.86 -5.60
N PRO A 10 -10.02 -16.91 -5.63
CA PRO A 10 -9.94 -15.73 -4.78
C PRO A 10 -10.04 -16.13 -3.30
N LEU A 11 -9.29 -15.40 -2.46
CA LEU A 11 -9.40 -15.49 -1.01
C LEU A 11 -10.76 -14.94 -0.57
N ILE A 12 -11.58 -15.78 0.09
CA ILE A 12 -12.87 -15.35 0.65
C ILE A 12 -12.61 -14.39 1.82
N LEU A 13 -11.77 -14.81 2.78
CA LEU A 13 -11.36 -14.00 3.93
C LEU A 13 -9.86 -13.70 3.85
N LYS A 14 -9.51 -12.44 3.57
CA LYS A 14 -8.11 -11.99 3.45
C LYS A 14 -7.34 -12.06 4.77
N GLU A 15 -8.05 -12.00 5.91
CA GLU A 15 -7.48 -12.00 7.26
C GLU A 15 -6.73 -13.32 7.58
N TYR A 16 -7.20 -14.44 7.03
CA TYR A 16 -6.68 -15.78 7.34
C TYR A 16 -5.72 -16.34 6.30
N GLY A 17 -5.74 -15.79 5.08
CA GLY A 17 -4.86 -16.20 3.99
C GLY A 17 -5.18 -17.58 3.40
N ARG A 18 -4.29 -18.06 2.50
CA ARG A 18 -4.54 -19.23 1.65
C ARG A 18 -4.44 -20.57 2.37
N ASN A 19 -3.60 -20.66 3.40
CA ASN A 19 -3.38 -21.93 4.11
C ASN A 19 -4.65 -22.38 4.83
N ILE A 20 -5.34 -21.43 5.47
CA ILE A 20 -6.63 -21.67 6.14
C ILE A 20 -7.67 -22.16 5.14
N GLN A 21 -7.76 -21.53 3.97
CA GLN A 21 -8.71 -21.92 2.93
C GLN A 21 -8.45 -23.35 2.40
N LYS A 22 -7.17 -23.73 2.19
CA LYS A 22 -6.80 -25.10 1.81
C LYS A 22 -7.17 -26.13 2.88
N ILE A 23 -6.94 -25.82 4.16
CA ILE A 23 -7.31 -26.72 5.25
C ILE A 23 -8.83 -26.89 5.32
N MET A 24 -9.60 -25.81 5.06
CA MET A 24 -11.06 -25.87 4.97
C MET A 24 -11.54 -26.77 3.83
N GLU A 25 -10.95 -26.65 2.64
CA GLU A 25 -11.27 -27.55 1.51
C GLU A 25 -11.03 -29.02 1.90
N GLN A 26 -9.97 -29.33 2.67
CA GLN A 26 -9.73 -30.67 3.17
C GLN A 26 -10.72 -31.10 4.27
N LEU A 27 -11.20 -30.15 5.09
CA LEU A 27 -12.18 -30.40 6.14
C LEU A 27 -13.54 -30.82 5.58
N GLU A 28 -13.97 -30.20 4.48
CA GLU A 28 -15.24 -30.50 3.81
C GLU A 28 -15.28 -31.90 3.21
N ASN A 29 -14.14 -32.43 2.77
CA ASN A 29 -14.00 -33.75 2.15
C ASN A 29 -14.00 -34.93 3.14
N ILE A 30 -14.25 -34.70 4.44
CA ILE A 30 -14.27 -35.75 5.46
C ILE A 30 -15.69 -36.29 5.62
N ASP A 31 -15.89 -37.59 5.44
CA ASP A 31 -17.22 -38.22 5.52
C ASP A 31 -17.78 -38.29 6.96
N ASP A 32 -16.94 -38.62 7.94
CA ASP A 32 -17.36 -38.78 9.33
C ASP A 32 -17.61 -37.44 10.02
N LYS A 33 -18.87 -37.21 10.43
CA LYS A 33 -19.30 -36.00 11.13
C LYS A 33 -18.53 -35.77 12.43
N ASN A 34 -18.22 -36.81 13.21
CA ASN A 34 -17.51 -36.64 14.47
C ASN A 34 -16.08 -36.16 14.25
N VAL A 35 -15.38 -36.77 13.29
CA VAL A 35 -14.02 -36.38 12.91
C VAL A 35 -14.01 -34.96 12.32
N ARG A 36 -15.03 -34.62 11.52
CA ARG A 36 -15.21 -33.28 10.96
C ARG A 36 -15.39 -32.23 12.05
N THR A 37 -16.26 -32.49 13.03
CA THR A 37 -16.48 -31.61 14.19
C THR A 37 -15.18 -31.40 14.98
N GLN A 38 -14.46 -32.48 15.31
CA GLN A 38 -13.20 -32.37 16.05
C GLN A 38 -12.17 -31.51 15.32
N LYS A 39 -12.02 -31.68 14.01
CA LYS A 39 -11.11 -30.87 13.20
C LYS A 39 -11.59 -29.43 13.05
N ALA A 40 -12.89 -29.16 13.00
CA ALA A 40 -13.43 -27.81 13.00
C ALA A 40 -13.05 -27.05 14.29
N HIS A 41 -13.08 -27.71 15.45
CA HIS A 41 -12.60 -27.09 16.69
C HIS A 41 -11.10 -26.77 16.67
N ILE A 42 -10.28 -27.65 16.09
CA ILE A 42 -8.85 -27.38 15.89
C ILE A 42 -8.66 -26.19 14.94
N MET A 43 -9.49 -26.10 13.90
CA MET A 43 -9.46 -25.01 12.95
C MET A 43 -9.75 -23.65 13.58
N VAL A 44 -10.75 -23.57 14.48
CA VAL A 44 -11.05 -22.35 15.23
C VAL A 44 -9.86 -21.92 16.10
N LYS A 45 -9.15 -22.87 16.72
CA LYS A 45 -7.90 -22.57 17.46
C LYS A 45 -6.78 -22.11 16.53
N LEU A 46 -6.68 -22.65 15.33
CA LEU A 46 -5.69 -22.18 14.35
C LEU A 46 -6.00 -20.74 13.89
N MET A 47 -7.27 -20.41 13.67
CA MET A 47 -7.70 -19.04 13.39
C MET A 47 -7.33 -18.08 14.53
N GLU A 48 -7.30 -18.56 15.79
CA GLU A 48 -6.83 -17.82 16.97
C GLU A 48 -5.38 -17.42 16.87
N ILE A 49 -4.53 -18.35 16.46
CA ILE A 49 -3.10 -18.11 16.27
C ILE A 49 -2.86 -17.15 15.10
N VAL A 50 -3.60 -17.30 14.00
CA VAL A 50 -3.40 -16.49 12.78
C VAL A 50 -3.90 -15.06 12.96
N ASN A 51 -5.06 -14.88 13.59
CA ASN A 51 -5.61 -13.57 13.90
C ASN A 51 -5.97 -13.48 15.39
N PRO A 52 -5.03 -13.08 16.26
CA PRO A 52 -5.27 -12.97 17.69
C PRO A 52 -6.22 -11.81 18.04
N ASN A 53 -6.30 -10.80 17.17
CA ASN A 53 -7.10 -9.59 17.40
C ASN A 53 -8.58 -9.74 17.04
N ALA A 54 -9.01 -10.90 16.51
CA ALA A 54 -10.42 -11.12 16.19
C ALA A 54 -11.26 -11.12 17.48
N GLU A 55 -12.18 -10.17 17.58
CA GLU A 55 -12.77 -9.71 18.84
C GLU A 55 -13.70 -10.72 19.55
N LEU A 56 -14.17 -11.77 18.88
CA LEU A 56 -15.10 -12.74 19.47
C LEU A 56 -14.93 -14.17 18.91
N LEU A 57 -15.09 -15.18 19.78
CA LEU A 57 -15.17 -16.60 19.39
C LEU A 57 -16.30 -16.82 18.37
N GLN A 58 -17.41 -16.09 18.51
CA GLN A 58 -18.53 -16.11 17.58
C GLN A 58 -18.13 -15.74 16.15
N LYS A 59 -17.37 -14.66 15.98
CA LYS A 59 -16.88 -14.23 14.67
C LYS A 59 -16.06 -15.34 14.00
N ARG A 60 -15.24 -16.09 14.76
CA ARG A 60 -14.41 -17.19 14.21
C ARG A 60 -15.26 -18.34 13.69
N TRP A 61 -16.34 -18.68 14.39
CA TRP A 61 -17.30 -19.68 13.91
C TRP A 61 -18.05 -19.17 12.68
N ASP A 62 -18.44 -17.89 12.66
CA ASP A 62 -19.06 -17.27 11.49
C ASP A 62 -18.11 -17.31 10.27
N ASP A 63 -16.84 -16.94 10.48
CA ASP A 63 -15.78 -16.97 9.46
C ASP A 63 -15.55 -18.40 8.93
N LEU A 64 -15.64 -19.41 9.79
CA LEU A 64 -15.54 -20.82 9.41
C LEU A 64 -16.73 -21.26 8.53
N PHE A 65 -17.96 -20.82 8.86
CA PHE A 65 -19.13 -21.07 8.01
C PHE A 65 -19.08 -20.29 6.68
N ILE A 66 -18.54 -19.07 6.69
CA ILE A 66 -18.31 -18.27 5.46
C ILE A 66 -17.29 -18.96 4.55
N LEU A 67 -16.18 -19.44 5.10
CA LEU A 67 -15.14 -20.15 4.35
C LEU A 67 -15.65 -21.44 3.71
N SER A 68 -16.60 -22.11 4.36
CA SER A 68 -17.23 -23.33 3.85
C SER A 68 -18.47 -23.11 2.99
N ASN A 69 -18.71 -21.85 2.57
CA ASN A 69 -19.91 -21.47 1.81
C ASN A 69 -21.22 -21.97 2.46
N TYR A 70 -21.25 -22.05 3.79
CA TYR A 70 -22.35 -22.56 4.61
C TYR A 70 -22.74 -24.03 4.34
N GLN A 71 -21.88 -24.83 3.70
CA GLN A 71 -22.16 -26.24 3.41
C GLN A 71 -21.74 -27.19 4.54
N LEU A 72 -20.89 -26.71 5.45
CA LEU A 72 -20.39 -27.52 6.55
C LEU A 72 -21.51 -27.97 7.51
N ASP A 73 -21.55 -29.28 7.76
CA ASP A 73 -22.38 -29.93 8.78
C ASP A 73 -21.48 -30.46 9.90
N ILE A 74 -21.54 -29.77 11.04
CA ILE A 74 -20.74 -30.01 12.25
C ILE A 74 -21.54 -29.60 13.50
N ASP A 75 -21.19 -30.16 14.66
CA ASP A 75 -21.79 -29.76 15.93
C ASP A 75 -21.03 -28.56 16.50
N SER A 76 -21.53 -27.36 16.22
CA SER A 76 -20.97 -26.10 16.71
C SER A 76 -21.66 -25.65 18.01
N PRO A 77 -20.94 -25.06 18.98
CA PRO A 77 -21.54 -24.45 20.17
C PRO A 77 -22.38 -23.20 19.85
N ILE A 78 -22.19 -22.63 18.66
CA ILE A 78 -22.87 -21.42 18.18
C ILE A 78 -23.79 -21.81 17.03
N PRO A 79 -25.04 -21.31 16.99
CA PRO A 79 -25.98 -21.63 15.92
C PRO A 79 -25.40 -21.20 14.56
N LYS A 80 -25.68 -22.00 13.53
CA LYS A 80 -25.22 -21.74 12.16
C LYS A 80 -25.76 -20.37 11.68
N PRO A 81 -24.89 -19.45 11.23
CA PRO A 81 -25.34 -18.17 10.71
C PRO A 81 -26.20 -18.37 9.46
N VAL A 82 -27.28 -17.61 9.36
CA VAL A 82 -28.11 -17.56 8.14
C VAL A 82 -27.30 -16.87 7.05
N LYS A 83 -27.26 -17.46 5.86
CA LYS A 83 -26.59 -16.88 4.68
C LYS A 83 -27.25 -15.56 4.32
N SER A 84 -26.69 -14.45 4.78
CA SER A 84 -27.12 -13.12 4.36
C SER A 84 -26.72 -12.95 2.88
N ILE A 85 -27.70 -12.63 2.03
CA ILE A 85 -27.54 -12.50 0.56
C ILE A 85 -26.67 -11.28 0.18
N ASN A 86 -26.04 -10.61 1.16
CA ASN A 86 -25.23 -9.43 0.95
C ASN A 86 -23.83 -9.76 0.41
N SER A 87 -23.78 -10.30 -0.80
CA SER A 87 -22.65 -10.11 -1.71
C SER A 87 -22.64 -8.67 -2.23
N GLN A 88 -22.70 -7.68 -1.34
CA GLN A 88 -22.37 -6.32 -1.71
C GLN A 88 -20.86 -6.29 -1.86
N GLN A 89 -20.42 -6.71 -3.05
CA GLN A 89 -19.11 -6.45 -3.59
C GLN A 89 -18.83 -4.99 -3.31
N HIS A 90 -17.95 -4.70 -2.35
CA HIS A 90 -17.60 -3.34 -2.00
C HIS A 90 -16.99 -2.71 -3.27
N TYR A 91 -17.82 -2.01 -4.04
CA TYR A 91 -17.36 -1.21 -5.14
C TYR A 91 -16.38 -0.23 -4.53
N MET A 92 -15.09 -0.38 -4.88
CA MET A 92 -14.12 0.65 -4.54
C MET A 92 -14.61 1.91 -5.22
N HIS A 93 -15.18 2.84 -4.44
CA HIS A 93 -15.40 4.19 -4.89
C HIS A 93 -14.03 4.71 -5.33
N ARG A 94 -13.81 4.81 -6.65
CA ARG A 94 -12.64 5.49 -7.15
C ARG A 94 -12.72 6.91 -6.62
N LEU A 95 -11.83 7.24 -5.69
CA LEU A 95 -11.67 8.61 -5.23
C LEU A 95 -11.50 9.49 -6.47
N PRO A 96 -12.16 10.66 -6.54
CA PRO A 96 -11.96 11.58 -7.64
C PRO A 96 -10.47 11.95 -7.69
N MET A 97 -9.77 11.42 -8.68
CA MET A 97 -8.37 11.78 -8.92
C MET A 97 -8.37 13.16 -9.57
N GLU A 98 -8.05 14.19 -8.78
CA GLU A 98 -7.76 15.51 -9.32
C GLU A 98 -6.62 15.42 -10.34
N GLN A 99 -6.72 16.20 -11.43
CA GLN A 99 -5.70 16.24 -12.46
C GLN A 99 -4.42 16.87 -11.90
N ILE A 100 -3.33 16.09 -11.88
CA ILE A 100 -2.00 16.56 -11.48
C ILE A 100 -1.46 17.45 -12.59
N LYS A 101 -1.30 18.75 -12.32
CA LYS A 101 -0.81 19.73 -13.31
C LYS A 101 0.70 19.56 -13.57
N TYR A 102 1.48 19.31 -12.52
CA TYR A 102 2.94 19.14 -12.63
C TYR A 102 3.36 17.69 -12.39
N LYS A 103 3.36 16.86 -13.46
CA LYS A 103 3.63 15.41 -13.37
C LYS A 103 5.01 15.05 -12.80
N TYR A 104 6.03 15.88 -13.07
CA TYR A 104 7.42 15.62 -12.69
C TYR A 104 7.76 16.04 -11.24
N TYR A 105 6.95 16.91 -10.64
CA TYR A 105 7.08 17.32 -9.24
C TYR A 105 6.03 16.67 -8.34
N GLY A 106 4.88 16.29 -8.90
CA GLY A 106 3.73 15.74 -8.20
C GLY A 106 2.91 16.78 -7.44
N ARG A 107 1.73 16.36 -6.98
CA ARG A 107 0.76 17.22 -6.26
C ARG A 107 1.33 17.81 -4.96
N HIS A 108 2.24 17.12 -4.30
CA HIS A 108 2.80 17.57 -3.02
C HIS A 108 3.63 18.86 -3.15
N MET A 109 4.25 19.10 -4.31
CA MET A 109 4.99 20.35 -4.52
C MET A 109 4.04 21.56 -4.61
N GLU A 110 2.89 21.42 -5.28
CA GLU A 110 1.86 22.47 -5.31
C GLU A 110 1.37 22.82 -3.89
N LEU A 111 1.08 21.79 -3.08
CA LEU A 111 0.63 21.97 -1.69
C LEU A 111 1.72 22.62 -0.83
N LEU A 112 2.98 22.24 -1.02
CA LEU A 112 4.12 22.80 -0.31
C LEU A 112 4.28 24.30 -0.60
N ILE A 113 4.28 24.69 -1.88
CA ILE A 113 4.39 26.11 -2.29
C ILE A 113 3.21 26.92 -1.75
N LYS A 114 1.99 26.38 -1.81
CA LYS A 114 0.81 27.03 -1.21
C LYS A 114 0.98 27.22 0.30
N LYS A 115 1.50 26.23 1.03
CA LYS A 115 1.74 26.36 2.47
C LYS A 115 2.81 27.42 2.77
N ILE A 116 3.88 27.47 1.97
CA ILE A 116 4.93 28.50 2.11
C ILE A 116 4.33 29.89 1.97
N SER A 117 3.44 30.12 1.00
CA SER A 117 2.75 31.41 0.84
C SER A 117 1.90 31.85 2.03
N THR A 118 1.46 30.91 2.88
CA THR A 118 0.61 31.20 4.04
C THR A 118 1.38 31.43 5.35
N LEU A 119 2.71 31.27 5.35
CA LEU A 119 3.53 31.50 6.55
C LEU A 119 3.62 33.00 6.85
N SER A 120 3.58 33.41 8.11
CA SER A 120 3.61 34.84 8.49
C SER A 120 5.03 35.43 8.61
N SER A 121 6.05 34.58 8.77
CA SER A 121 7.44 35.02 8.99
C SER A 121 8.21 35.04 7.66
N PRO A 122 8.71 36.21 7.20
CA PRO A 122 9.42 36.31 5.92
C PRO A 122 10.69 35.45 5.90
N LYS A 123 11.43 35.41 7.02
CA LYS A 123 12.65 34.59 7.13
C LYS A 123 12.37 33.09 7.02
N GLU A 124 11.25 32.63 7.57
CA GLU A 124 10.85 31.22 7.44
C GLU A 124 10.36 30.90 6.03
N GLN A 125 9.65 31.83 5.38
CA GLN A 125 9.24 31.69 3.98
C GLN A 125 10.45 31.50 3.06
N GLU A 126 11.48 32.34 3.20
CA GLU A 126 12.71 32.26 2.41
C GLU A 126 13.44 30.92 2.60
N GLN A 127 13.60 30.48 3.86
CA GLN A 127 14.24 29.20 4.18
C GLN A 127 13.48 28.00 3.62
N MET A 128 12.15 28.02 3.71
CA MET A 128 11.29 26.98 3.17
C MET A 128 11.28 26.99 1.64
N LEU A 129 11.38 28.16 1.01
CA LEU A 129 11.50 28.32 -0.43
C LEU A 129 12.82 27.75 -0.95
N ILE A 130 13.93 27.99 -0.26
CA ILE A 130 15.24 27.36 -0.51
C ILE A 130 15.10 25.83 -0.46
N ALA A 131 14.47 25.31 0.59
CA ALA A 131 14.27 23.87 0.76
C ALA A 131 13.40 23.27 -0.35
N ALA A 132 12.34 23.96 -0.76
CA ALA A 132 11.48 23.57 -1.86
C ALA A 132 12.24 23.54 -3.20
N GLY A 133 13.08 24.55 -3.48
CA GLY A 133 13.91 24.58 -4.69
C GLY A 133 14.90 23.41 -4.76
N LYS A 134 15.55 23.07 -3.65
CA LYS A 134 16.42 21.87 -3.56
C LYS A 134 15.65 20.59 -3.82
N LEU A 135 14.43 20.47 -3.29
CA LEU A 135 13.57 19.31 -3.50
C LEU A 135 13.11 19.18 -4.96
N MET A 136 12.75 20.29 -5.61
CA MET A 136 12.39 20.33 -7.03
C MET A 136 13.55 19.85 -7.91
N ARG A 137 14.77 20.34 -7.64
CA ARG A 137 15.98 19.89 -8.35
C ARG A 137 16.17 18.38 -8.20
N ARG A 138 16.02 17.84 -6.98
CA ARG A 138 16.12 16.39 -6.74
C ARG A 138 15.05 15.59 -7.48
N PHE A 139 13.79 16.04 -7.48
CA PHE A 139 12.72 15.35 -8.20
C PHE A 139 12.92 15.39 -9.72
N SER A 140 13.42 16.49 -10.25
CA SER A 140 13.73 16.59 -11.68
C SER A 140 14.79 15.60 -12.13
N SER A 141 15.85 15.41 -11.35
CA SER A 141 16.90 14.43 -11.64
C SER A 141 16.36 12.99 -11.63
N ILE A 142 15.43 12.66 -10.73
CA ILE A 142 14.85 11.31 -10.65
C ILE A 142 14.01 10.96 -11.89
N TRP A 143 13.24 11.91 -12.40
CA TRP A 143 12.26 11.66 -13.47
C TRP A 143 12.77 12.01 -14.87
N ASN A 144 13.57 13.07 -15.00
CA ASN A 144 13.97 13.61 -16.29
C ASN A 144 15.45 13.38 -16.60
N ASN A 145 16.28 12.97 -15.62
CA ASN A 145 17.75 12.91 -15.72
C ASN A 145 18.44 14.21 -16.19
N ASP A 146 17.68 15.28 -16.41
CA ASP A 146 18.16 16.57 -16.85
C ASP A 146 18.43 17.48 -15.65
N TYR A 147 19.50 18.25 -15.78
CA TYR A 147 19.79 19.35 -14.88
C TYR A 147 18.81 20.50 -15.14
N ILE A 148 18.09 20.93 -14.11
CA ILE A 148 17.21 22.10 -14.16
C ILE A 148 17.94 23.30 -13.53
N SER A 149 18.00 24.40 -14.29
CA SER A 149 18.60 25.66 -13.83
C SER A 149 17.74 26.37 -12.77
N ASN A 150 18.34 27.24 -11.97
CA ASN A 150 17.63 28.01 -10.93
C ASN A 150 16.52 28.89 -11.52
N GLU A 151 16.70 29.41 -12.72
CA GLU A 151 15.71 30.22 -13.44
C GLU A 151 14.46 29.38 -13.77
N ARG A 152 14.67 28.14 -14.21
CA ARG A 152 13.57 27.23 -14.55
C ARG A 152 12.78 26.82 -13.31
N ILE A 153 13.45 26.57 -12.18
CA ILE A 153 12.80 26.31 -10.89
C ILE A 153 11.96 27.51 -10.45
N MET A 154 12.50 28.72 -10.60
CA MET A 154 11.79 29.96 -10.28
C MET A 154 10.54 30.15 -11.14
N GLU A 155 10.63 29.90 -12.45
CA GLU A 155 9.47 29.93 -13.34
C GLU A 155 8.40 28.91 -12.93
N ASP A 156 8.81 27.69 -12.61
CA ASP A 156 7.89 26.62 -12.23
C ASP A 156 7.17 26.95 -10.91
N ILE A 157 7.88 27.49 -9.92
CA ILE A 157 7.28 27.95 -8.65
C ILE A 157 6.30 29.10 -8.91
N LYS A 158 6.65 30.06 -9.78
CA LYS A 158 5.76 31.16 -10.15
C LYS A 158 4.45 30.66 -10.79
N ARG A 159 4.48 29.59 -11.57
CA ARG A 159 3.27 28.97 -12.15
C ARG A 159 2.47 28.14 -11.14
N MET A 160 3.07 27.72 -10.03
CA MET A 160 2.39 27.00 -8.94
C MET A 160 1.73 27.93 -7.93
N LEU A 161 2.21 29.18 -7.83
CA LEU A 161 1.62 30.19 -6.95
C LEU A 161 0.21 30.59 -7.44
N PRO A 162 -0.74 30.81 -6.53
CA PRO A 162 -2.00 31.43 -6.89
C PRO A 162 -1.77 32.89 -7.34
N ASN A 163 -2.59 33.37 -8.27
CA ASN A 163 -2.38 34.64 -9.01
C ASN A 163 -2.17 35.89 -8.15
N ASP A 164 -2.59 35.88 -6.87
CA ASP A 164 -2.53 37.04 -5.97
C ASP A 164 -1.35 37.02 -4.98
N THR A 165 -0.44 36.04 -5.05
CA THR A 165 0.68 35.94 -4.11
C THR A 165 1.98 36.49 -4.70
N VAL A 166 2.54 37.49 -4.02
CA VAL A 166 3.90 38.01 -4.28
C VAL A 166 4.86 37.33 -3.30
N LEU A 167 5.70 36.43 -3.81
CA LEU A 167 6.78 35.80 -3.05
C LEU A 167 8.12 36.30 -3.61
N ASP A 168 9.07 36.61 -2.74
CA ASP A 168 10.42 36.92 -3.17
C ASP A 168 11.14 35.63 -3.62
N LEU A 169 11.29 35.49 -4.94
CA LEU A 169 11.94 34.33 -5.55
C LEU A 169 13.43 34.54 -5.78
N GLU A 170 13.98 35.73 -5.51
CA GLU A 170 15.40 36.00 -5.75
C GLU A 170 16.32 35.12 -4.91
N VAL A 171 15.82 34.68 -3.74
CA VAL A 171 16.49 33.74 -2.85
C VAL A 171 16.85 32.43 -3.57
N ILE A 172 16.09 32.00 -4.57
CA ILE A 172 16.36 30.78 -5.35
C ILE A 172 17.64 30.92 -6.18
N ARG A 173 18.02 32.13 -6.61
CA ARG A 173 19.28 32.37 -7.33
C ARG A 173 20.50 32.10 -6.45
N THR A 174 20.36 32.25 -5.14
CA THR A 174 21.44 31.99 -4.17
C THR A 174 21.62 30.50 -3.85
N LEU A 175 20.79 29.62 -4.40
CA LEU A 175 20.94 28.18 -4.25
C LEU A 175 22.30 27.74 -4.80
N PRO A 176 23.11 27.04 -3.99
CA PRO A 176 24.35 26.45 -4.46
C PRO A 176 24.05 25.60 -5.69
N ASP A 177 24.81 25.85 -6.76
CA ASP A 177 24.75 25.00 -7.92
C ASP A 177 25.50 23.69 -7.62
N ASP A 178 24.82 22.80 -6.90
CA ASP A 178 25.21 21.41 -6.79
C ASP A 178 25.02 20.82 -8.20
N GLY A 179 26.00 21.01 -9.06
CA GLY A 179 26.00 20.52 -10.44
C GLY A 179 25.61 19.04 -10.51
N ALA A 180 25.16 18.58 -11.67
CA ALA A 180 24.55 17.28 -11.95
C ALA A 180 25.41 16.01 -11.65
N ASN A 181 26.34 16.05 -10.70
CA ASN A 181 27.16 14.94 -10.27
C ASN A 181 27.13 14.81 -8.74
N ASN A 182 26.08 14.16 -8.24
CA ASN A 182 26.23 13.36 -7.03
C ASN A 182 25.31 12.14 -7.06
N GLY A 183 25.89 11.05 -7.57
CA GLY A 183 25.41 9.70 -7.33
C GLY A 183 24.53 9.12 -8.43
N GLN A 184 25.20 8.57 -9.44
CA GLN A 184 25.02 7.13 -9.65
C GLN A 184 25.29 6.43 -8.29
N ARG A 185 24.32 6.47 -7.37
CA ARG A 185 24.19 5.40 -6.39
C ARG A 185 23.90 4.19 -7.24
N SER A 186 24.94 3.41 -7.50
CA SER A 186 24.84 2.05 -8.00
C SER A 186 23.58 1.45 -7.37
N LYS A 187 22.58 1.11 -8.20
CA LYS A 187 21.44 0.34 -7.73
C LYS A 187 22.09 -0.90 -7.11
N ALA A 188 22.12 -0.98 -5.77
CA ALA A 188 22.58 -2.16 -5.08
C ALA A 188 21.68 -3.27 -5.59
N ARG A 189 22.24 -4.08 -6.50
CA ARG A 189 21.60 -5.25 -7.07
C ARG A 189 21.32 -6.12 -5.85
N TYR A 190 20.05 -6.26 -5.47
CA TYR A 190 19.67 -7.25 -4.47
C TYR A 190 20.30 -8.58 -4.92
N PRO A 191 21.18 -9.20 -4.11
CA PRO A 191 21.76 -10.46 -4.52
C PRO A 191 20.61 -11.46 -4.60
N SER A 192 20.34 -11.96 -5.80
CA SER A 192 19.49 -13.14 -5.98
C SER A 192 20.16 -14.26 -5.19
N LYS A 193 19.53 -14.70 -4.10
CA LYS A 193 19.99 -15.89 -3.37
C LYS A 193 20.05 -17.04 -4.37
N SER A 194 21.26 -17.49 -4.70
CA SER A 194 21.49 -18.74 -5.40
C SER A 194 20.98 -19.85 -4.50
N ILE A 195 19.99 -20.60 -4.98
CA ILE A 195 19.50 -21.81 -4.34
C ILE A 195 20.68 -22.80 -4.37
N CYS A 196 21.28 -23.09 -3.21
CA CYS A 196 22.23 -24.19 -3.07
C CYS A 196 21.45 -25.49 -3.28
N THR A 197 21.61 -26.11 -4.45
CA THR A 197 21.26 -27.50 -4.68
C THR A 197 22.36 -28.37 -4.09
N THR A 198 22.21 -28.84 -2.85
CA THR A 198 23.01 -29.98 -2.38
C THR A 198 22.37 -31.25 -2.90
N SER A 199 22.99 -31.79 -3.96
CA SER A 199 22.84 -33.15 -4.44
C SER A 199 23.21 -34.12 -3.32
N THR A 200 22.24 -34.86 -2.78
CA THR A 200 22.50 -36.03 -1.94
C THR A 200 22.60 -37.25 -2.87
N LYS A 201 23.77 -37.90 -2.86
CA LYS A 201 23.93 -39.29 -3.32
C LYS A 201 23.53 -40.22 -2.19
#